data_AF-F0ZFN7-F1
#
_entry.id   AF-F0ZFN7-F1
#
_cell.length_a   1.000
_cell.length_b   1.000
_cell.length_c   1.000
_cell.angle_alpha   90.00
_cell.angle_beta   90.00
_cell.angle_gamma   90.00
#
_symmetry.space_group_name_H-M   'P 1'
#
loop_
_entity.id
_entity.type
_entity.pdbx_description
1 polymer ?
#
loop_
_entity_poly.entity_id
_entity_poly.type
_entity_poly.pdbx_seq_one_letter_code
_entity_poly.pdbx_strand_id
1 'polypeptide(L)'
;MKYYLFFIFLIINNINSFVITFNNSVISECTSITPCDLSKRNVWENNEAPIDGDDVLIDLSSYSVKYSIYLVANRLDIELSSFTLYGQQQATDSDTLEELLTYLTINNSNLTIINQFNIQNSVLNINEKKVNNNKISINNLISNQTYTTLGGFLNIECNTTQFEGGSTFTEIIGDTNFTVNSDASFDSVILHSSSGFFTTMGTTYFTKEFFSSSIVHFGGNQTIFSSLSTINTMFLGGQMSITSGVRVTVNNYIQLNSRSSIAILQKSQLYLTNSINNKLILNEEIVLLDNSFLYIQSGFIISKMGAQMNGTIIIGDANDQTAFSNIEQPFVNILSQGNVTLFSSTFNHVNIISNNAWLNIESSSFINSLSNQGVTNIYSGVSLTLSGSSSSSTVNLAGTLTAQSYLNAHAIYINNNGALYSNDKVDATIYSTSGDIYFNSPNSTSFAKSISIQESGTLTLNKPSLYIQNNFAMDTGSLQISSVQLNSFSALIQIDGYANIGSISFVISLNNGQIKPRNHDTIILFSTNHTLNNLININETNIKFSNLQDVKFNIIKDSTGNINLVFYESSSFSTWKIIVIVLVGCAVIILSIISAIYFIKKRKNSSIGEEGIQFNTKDKYNRYNTFGDQ
;
A
#
# COMPACT_ATOMS: atom_id res chain seq x y z
N MET A 1 -80.45 1.62 -2.79
CA MET A 1 -79.46 1.27 -3.85
C MET A 1 -78.00 1.38 -3.38
N LYS A 2 -77.58 2.44 -2.65
CA LYS A 2 -76.21 2.58 -2.11
C LYS A 2 -75.76 1.48 -1.11
N TYR A 3 -76.68 0.91 -0.32
CA TYR A 3 -76.35 -0.16 0.62
C TYR A 3 -76.14 -1.54 -0.03
N TYR A 4 -76.79 -1.82 -1.17
CA TYR A 4 -76.58 -3.07 -1.91
C TYR A 4 -75.23 -3.11 -2.60
N LEU A 5 -74.73 -1.97 -3.10
CA LEU A 5 -73.38 -1.85 -3.64
C LEU A 5 -72.30 -2.07 -2.57
N PHE A 6 -72.51 -1.57 -1.34
CA PHE A 6 -71.58 -1.81 -0.22
C PHE A 6 -71.60 -3.26 0.26
N PHE A 7 -72.77 -3.91 0.27
CA PHE A 7 -72.90 -5.33 0.61
C PHE A 7 -72.31 -6.25 -0.47
N ILE A 8 -72.48 -5.91 -1.75
CA ILE A 8 -71.82 -6.59 -2.86
C ILE A 8 -70.30 -6.35 -2.81
N PHE A 9 -69.83 -5.15 -2.43
CA PHE A 9 -68.40 -4.88 -2.22
C PHE A 9 -67.82 -5.67 -1.03
N LEU A 10 -68.59 -5.85 0.05
CA LEU A 10 -68.22 -6.67 1.21
C LEU A 10 -68.24 -8.17 0.92
N ILE A 11 -69.16 -8.64 0.08
CA ILE A 11 -69.23 -10.05 -0.35
C ILE A 11 -68.13 -10.36 -1.39
N ILE A 12 -67.80 -9.42 -2.27
CA ILE A 12 -66.71 -9.56 -3.25
C ILE A 12 -65.32 -9.42 -2.56
N ASN A 13 -65.21 -8.66 -1.47
CA ASN A 13 -64.00 -8.67 -0.61
C ASN A 13 -63.92 -9.88 0.34
N ASN A 14 -64.98 -10.70 0.43
CA ASN A 14 -65.03 -11.98 1.16
C ASN A 14 -65.11 -13.16 0.18
N ILE A 15 -64.32 -13.13 -0.91
CA ILE A 15 -63.93 -14.39 -1.55
C ILE A 15 -63.11 -15.12 -0.49
N ASN A 16 -63.80 -15.94 0.30
CA ASN A 16 -63.23 -16.78 1.34
C ASN A 16 -62.12 -17.59 0.69
N SER A 17 -60.87 -17.46 1.13
CA SER A 17 -59.93 -18.54 0.90
C SER A 17 -60.45 -19.72 1.71
N PHE A 18 -60.76 -20.82 1.03
CA PHE A 18 -61.04 -22.07 1.71
C PHE A 18 -59.71 -22.78 1.96
N VAL A 19 -59.56 -23.35 3.14
CA VAL A 19 -58.42 -24.23 3.43
C VAL A 19 -58.76 -25.62 2.91
N ILE A 20 -58.07 -26.04 1.86
CA ILE A 20 -58.17 -27.37 1.27
C ILE A 20 -57.07 -28.26 1.86
N THR A 21 -57.50 -29.27 2.62
CA THR A 21 -56.59 -30.17 3.36
C THR A 21 -56.42 -31.50 2.63
N PHE A 22 -55.20 -32.01 2.61
CA PHE A 22 -54.89 -33.34 2.06
C PHE A 22 -55.56 -34.47 2.86
N ASN A 23 -56.11 -35.46 2.17
CA ASN A 23 -56.71 -36.62 2.82
C ASN A 23 -55.62 -37.60 3.31
N ASN A 24 -55.28 -37.50 4.59
CA ASN A 24 -54.27 -38.37 5.19
C ASN A 24 -54.64 -39.88 5.19
N SER A 25 -55.89 -40.27 4.87
CA SER A 25 -56.27 -41.69 4.76
C SER A 25 -55.67 -42.39 3.54
N VAL A 26 -55.21 -41.66 2.51
CA VAL A 26 -54.69 -42.25 1.26
C VAL A 26 -53.16 -42.36 1.22
N ILE A 27 -52.45 -41.91 2.27
CA ILE A 27 -50.98 -41.82 2.26
C ILE A 27 -50.27 -43.15 1.97
N SER A 28 -50.86 -44.28 2.41
CA SER A 28 -50.29 -45.62 2.20
C SER A 28 -50.28 -46.04 0.73
N GLU A 29 -51.03 -45.35 -0.12
CA GLU A 29 -51.10 -45.59 -1.56
C GLU A 29 -50.11 -44.72 -2.34
N CYS A 30 -49.57 -43.66 -1.73
CA CYS A 30 -48.70 -42.65 -2.33
C CYS A 30 -47.24 -43.15 -2.44
N THR A 31 -46.97 -44.08 -3.37
CA THR A 31 -45.64 -44.66 -3.58
C THR A 31 -44.92 -44.04 -4.78
N SER A 32 -43.63 -44.34 -4.99
CA SER A 32 -42.89 -43.84 -6.15
C SER A 32 -43.45 -44.36 -7.49
N ILE A 33 -44.11 -45.52 -7.48
CA ILE A 33 -44.77 -46.13 -8.65
C ILE A 33 -46.16 -45.52 -8.86
N THR A 34 -46.87 -45.24 -7.76
CA THR A 34 -48.22 -44.68 -7.74
C THR A 34 -48.27 -43.41 -6.88
N PRO A 35 -47.66 -42.30 -7.35
CA PRO A 35 -47.64 -41.07 -6.56
C PRO A 35 -49.06 -40.50 -6.46
N CYS A 36 -49.35 -39.85 -5.33
CA CYS A 36 -50.62 -39.16 -5.14
C CYS A 36 -50.63 -37.86 -5.94
N ASP A 37 -51.53 -37.81 -6.91
CA ASP A 37 -51.67 -36.70 -7.85
C ASP A 37 -52.56 -35.61 -7.25
N LEU A 38 -51.94 -34.49 -6.87
CA LEU A 38 -52.56 -33.35 -6.22
C LEU A 38 -53.62 -32.66 -7.11
N SER A 39 -53.68 -32.95 -8.41
CA SER A 39 -54.75 -32.45 -9.29
C SER A 39 -56.06 -33.24 -9.15
N LYS A 40 -56.05 -34.41 -8.50
CA LYS A 40 -57.22 -35.29 -8.42
C LYS A 40 -58.02 -35.05 -7.15
N ARG A 41 -59.33 -34.99 -7.27
CA ARG A 41 -60.25 -34.76 -6.14
C ARG A 41 -60.11 -35.78 -5.01
N ASN A 42 -59.85 -37.05 -5.32
CA ASN A 42 -59.85 -38.14 -4.33
C ASN A 42 -58.66 -38.14 -3.36
N VAL A 43 -57.65 -37.29 -3.57
CA VAL A 43 -56.53 -37.16 -2.61
C VAL A 43 -56.76 -36.07 -1.56
N TRP A 44 -57.87 -35.33 -1.67
CA TRP A 44 -58.21 -34.22 -0.78
C TRP A 44 -59.38 -34.59 0.15
N GLU A 45 -59.44 -33.97 1.33
CA GLU A 45 -60.60 -34.11 2.20
C GLU A 45 -61.87 -33.66 1.48
N ASN A 46 -63.01 -34.29 1.79
CA ASN A 46 -64.31 -34.03 1.14
C ASN A 46 -64.34 -34.23 -0.39
N ASN A 47 -63.27 -34.77 -1.00
CA ASN A 47 -63.09 -34.87 -2.44
C ASN A 47 -63.11 -33.51 -3.18
N GLU A 48 -62.56 -32.47 -2.54
CA GLU A 48 -62.49 -31.11 -3.09
C GLU A 48 -61.04 -30.80 -3.49
N ALA A 49 -60.75 -30.74 -4.79
CA ALA A 49 -59.43 -30.32 -5.27
C ALA A 49 -59.30 -28.79 -5.20
N PRO A 50 -58.08 -28.25 -4.94
CA PRO A 50 -57.83 -26.82 -4.88
C PRO A 50 -58.26 -26.09 -6.16
N ILE A 51 -58.82 -24.90 -6.00
CA ILE A 51 -59.15 -23.94 -7.06
C ILE A 51 -58.51 -22.57 -6.79
N ASP A 52 -58.65 -21.63 -7.74
CA ASP A 52 -58.08 -20.30 -7.60
C ASP A 52 -58.58 -19.60 -6.32
N GLY A 53 -57.64 -19.04 -5.55
CA GLY A 53 -57.87 -18.34 -4.29
C GLY A 53 -57.79 -19.20 -3.03
N ASP A 54 -57.69 -20.53 -3.15
CA ASP A 54 -57.65 -21.43 -1.99
C ASP A 54 -56.30 -21.40 -1.25
N ASP A 55 -56.34 -21.79 0.02
CA ASP A 55 -55.17 -22.14 0.83
C ASP A 55 -55.01 -23.66 0.83
N VAL A 56 -53.83 -24.16 0.47
CA VAL A 56 -53.54 -25.60 0.46
C VAL A 56 -52.73 -25.98 1.71
N LEU A 57 -53.20 -27.01 2.43
CA LEU A 57 -52.50 -27.57 3.60
C LEU A 57 -52.31 -29.07 3.46
N ILE A 58 -51.05 -29.51 3.51
CA ILE A 58 -50.63 -30.90 3.59
C ILE A 58 -49.80 -31.07 4.85
N ASP A 59 -50.38 -31.62 5.91
CA ASP A 59 -49.68 -31.86 7.17
C ASP A 59 -49.51 -33.35 7.44
N LEU A 60 -48.27 -33.82 7.28
CA LEU A 60 -47.83 -35.19 7.49
C LEU A 60 -46.91 -35.30 8.72
N SER A 61 -46.66 -34.19 9.43
CA SER A 61 -45.66 -34.11 10.51
C SER A 61 -45.96 -35.04 11.68
N SER A 62 -47.25 -35.28 11.96
CA SER A 62 -47.70 -36.17 13.04
C SER A 62 -47.80 -37.64 12.65
N TYR A 63 -47.54 -37.98 11.37
CA TYR A 63 -47.65 -39.36 10.89
C TYR A 63 -46.32 -40.10 11.02
N SER A 64 -46.27 -41.05 11.95
CA SER A 64 -45.09 -41.91 12.14
C SER A 64 -45.12 -43.09 11.16
N VAL A 65 -44.69 -42.90 9.92
CA VAL A 65 -44.49 -43.99 8.96
C VAL A 65 -43.01 -44.16 8.61
N LYS A 66 -42.60 -45.39 8.29
CA LYS A 66 -41.21 -45.75 7.96
C LYS A 66 -40.96 -45.89 6.44
N TYR A 67 -41.83 -45.31 5.63
CA TYR A 67 -41.76 -45.39 4.18
C TYR A 67 -41.88 -43.99 3.56
N SER A 68 -41.30 -43.81 2.38
CA SER A 68 -41.36 -42.55 1.67
C SER A 68 -42.74 -42.31 1.04
N ILE A 69 -43.24 -41.07 1.16
CA ILE A 69 -44.52 -40.61 0.62
C ILE A 69 -44.24 -39.77 -0.63
N TYR A 70 -44.88 -40.11 -1.75
CA TYR A 70 -44.66 -39.43 -3.03
C TYR A 70 -45.91 -38.68 -3.49
N LEU A 71 -45.79 -37.35 -3.57
CA LEU A 71 -46.81 -36.43 -4.05
C LEU A 71 -46.37 -35.86 -5.41
N VAL A 72 -47.31 -35.72 -6.35
CA VAL A 72 -47.06 -35.11 -7.65
C VAL A 72 -48.11 -34.06 -7.99
N ALA A 73 -47.68 -32.89 -8.43
CA ALA A 73 -48.52 -31.89 -9.07
C ALA A 73 -48.09 -31.78 -10.53
N ASN A 74 -48.94 -32.18 -11.47
CA ASN A 74 -48.62 -32.15 -12.89
C ASN A 74 -49.63 -31.28 -13.64
N ARG A 75 -49.15 -30.29 -14.40
CA ARG A 75 -50.01 -29.31 -15.11
C ARG A 75 -50.98 -28.58 -14.19
N LEU A 76 -50.47 -28.15 -13.04
CA LEU A 76 -51.22 -27.34 -12.11
C LEU A 76 -51.13 -25.87 -12.57
N ASP A 77 -52.14 -25.43 -13.31
CA ASP A 77 -52.29 -24.04 -13.78
C ASP A 77 -53.31 -23.32 -12.88
N ILE A 78 -52.84 -22.71 -11.78
CA ILE A 78 -53.70 -22.20 -10.69
C ILE A 78 -53.06 -21.01 -9.97
N GLU A 79 -53.90 -20.13 -9.43
CA GLU A 79 -53.52 -19.04 -8.53
C GLU A 79 -53.99 -19.34 -7.10
N LEU A 80 -53.10 -19.77 -6.20
CA LEU A 80 -53.41 -20.08 -4.80
C LEU A 80 -53.18 -18.85 -3.90
N SER A 81 -53.95 -18.75 -2.82
CA SER A 81 -53.64 -17.82 -1.73
C SER A 81 -52.35 -18.28 -1.01
N SER A 82 -52.28 -19.54 -0.59
CA SER A 82 -51.09 -20.12 0.05
C SER A 82 -50.97 -21.63 -0.20
N PHE A 83 -49.77 -22.17 0.01
CA PHE A 83 -49.50 -23.60 -0.06
C PHE A 83 -48.53 -23.98 1.06
N THR A 84 -48.93 -24.93 1.91
CA THR A 84 -48.13 -25.40 3.04
C THR A 84 -47.99 -26.92 3.01
N LEU A 85 -46.76 -27.42 3.09
CA LEU A 85 -46.41 -28.83 3.24
C LEU A 85 -45.50 -29.03 4.46
N TYR A 86 -46.00 -29.76 5.46
CA TYR A 86 -45.20 -30.27 6.57
C TYR A 86 -44.94 -31.75 6.36
N GLY A 87 -43.73 -32.08 5.93
CA GLY A 87 -43.29 -33.45 5.67
C GLY A 87 -42.84 -34.21 6.92
N GLN A 88 -42.40 -35.43 6.67
CA GLN A 88 -41.88 -36.37 7.67
C GLN A 88 -40.37 -36.46 7.63
N GLN A 89 -39.80 -36.58 8.81
CA GLN A 89 -38.36 -36.73 9.05
C GLN A 89 -38.13 -37.94 9.94
N GLN A 90 -37.21 -38.82 9.54
CA GLN A 90 -36.79 -39.92 10.38
C GLN A 90 -35.50 -39.53 11.11
N ALA A 91 -35.58 -39.48 12.45
CA ALA A 91 -34.38 -39.37 13.28
C ALA A 91 -33.54 -40.64 13.08
N THR A 92 -32.36 -40.49 12.50
CA THR A 92 -31.34 -41.53 12.40
C THR A 92 -30.48 -41.49 13.66
N ASP A 93 -30.25 -42.65 14.28
CA ASP A 93 -29.30 -42.74 15.38
C ASP A 93 -27.90 -42.39 14.87
N SER A 94 -27.24 -41.42 15.51
CA SER A 94 -25.89 -40.85 15.24
C SER A 94 -25.80 -39.80 14.12
N ASP A 95 -24.97 -38.79 14.37
CA ASP A 95 -24.57 -37.55 13.63
C ASP A 95 -24.55 -37.58 12.07
N THR A 96 -25.56 -38.15 11.43
CA THR A 96 -25.69 -38.35 9.99
C THR A 96 -27.08 -37.88 9.55
N LEU A 97 -27.17 -37.29 8.35
CA LEU A 97 -28.36 -36.62 7.81
C LEU A 97 -29.67 -37.33 8.18
N GLU A 98 -30.60 -36.57 8.79
CA GLU A 98 -31.98 -37.02 8.97
C GLU A 98 -32.60 -37.34 7.60
N GLU A 99 -33.18 -38.53 7.46
CA GLU A 99 -33.77 -38.97 6.19
C GLU A 99 -35.13 -38.29 6.00
N LEU A 100 -35.26 -37.51 4.92
CA LEU A 100 -36.50 -36.85 4.52
C LEU A 100 -37.38 -37.85 3.77
N LEU A 101 -38.58 -38.11 4.28
CA LEU A 101 -39.45 -39.18 3.75
C LEU A 101 -40.55 -38.66 2.83
N THR A 102 -40.83 -37.36 2.82
CA THR A 102 -41.90 -36.78 1.99
C THR A 102 -41.32 -36.14 0.73
N TYR A 103 -41.75 -36.58 -0.44
CA TYR A 103 -41.31 -36.10 -1.74
C TYR A 103 -42.46 -35.41 -2.47
N LEU A 104 -42.31 -34.13 -2.79
CA LEU A 104 -43.23 -33.38 -3.66
C LEU A 104 -42.55 -33.10 -4.99
N THR A 105 -43.18 -33.50 -6.10
CA THR A 105 -42.71 -33.15 -7.45
C THR A 105 -43.74 -32.29 -8.18
N ILE A 106 -43.36 -31.07 -8.57
CA ILE A 106 -44.16 -30.16 -9.40
C ILE A 106 -43.59 -30.20 -10.82
N ASN A 107 -44.44 -30.46 -11.81
CA ASN A 107 -44.02 -30.52 -13.22
C ASN A 107 -45.05 -29.85 -14.15
N ASN A 108 -44.58 -29.21 -15.22
CA ASN A 108 -45.38 -28.65 -16.30
C ASN A 108 -46.46 -27.67 -15.83
N SER A 109 -46.20 -26.91 -14.75
CA SER A 109 -47.22 -26.14 -14.02
C SER A 109 -46.99 -24.61 -14.12
N ASN A 110 -48.07 -23.83 -14.24
CA ASN A 110 -48.04 -22.38 -14.03
C ASN A 110 -48.72 -22.05 -12.69
N LEU A 111 -47.88 -21.84 -11.68
CA LEU A 111 -48.34 -21.70 -10.30
C LEU A 111 -48.10 -20.28 -9.82
N THR A 112 -49.17 -19.59 -9.42
CA THR A 112 -49.07 -18.30 -8.73
C THR A 112 -49.49 -18.48 -7.27
N ILE A 113 -48.70 -17.97 -6.33
CA ILE A 113 -48.97 -18.05 -4.89
C ILE A 113 -48.88 -16.66 -4.29
N ILE A 114 -50.03 -16.13 -3.91
CA ILE A 114 -50.21 -14.73 -3.54
C ILE A 114 -49.55 -14.40 -2.20
N ASN A 115 -49.60 -15.33 -1.23
CA ASN A 115 -49.10 -15.09 0.12
C ASN A 115 -47.82 -15.88 0.39
N GLN A 116 -47.93 -17.19 0.59
CA GLN A 116 -46.82 -18.00 1.10
C GLN A 116 -46.82 -19.40 0.50
N PHE A 117 -45.66 -19.84 0.02
CA PHE A 117 -45.35 -21.25 -0.27
C PHE A 117 -44.36 -21.72 0.79
N ASN A 118 -44.83 -22.57 1.70
CA ASN A 118 -44.07 -23.08 2.83
C ASN A 118 -43.88 -24.58 2.70
N ILE A 119 -42.63 -25.02 2.62
CA ILE A 119 -42.30 -26.45 2.64
C ILE A 119 -41.31 -26.71 3.77
N GLN A 120 -41.62 -27.73 4.55
CA GLN A 120 -40.80 -28.15 5.67
C GLN A 120 -40.57 -29.67 5.65
N ASN A 121 -39.38 -30.11 6.08
CA ASN A 121 -39.03 -31.51 6.30
C ASN A 121 -39.36 -32.41 5.10
N SER A 122 -39.06 -31.95 3.89
CA SER A 122 -39.46 -32.60 2.64
C SER A 122 -38.40 -32.51 1.55
N VAL A 123 -38.57 -33.30 0.50
CA VAL A 123 -37.85 -33.18 -0.76
C VAL A 123 -38.78 -32.50 -1.76
N LEU A 124 -38.42 -31.30 -2.23
CA LEU A 124 -39.14 -30.55 -3.26
C LEU A 124 -38.39 -30.65 -4.58
N ASN A 125 -39.05 -31.17 -5.62
CA ASN A 125 -38.54 -31.17 -6.99
C ASN A 125 -39.48 -30.37 -7.89
N ILE A 126 -39.00 -29.28 -8.47
CA ILE A 126 -39.73 -28.53 -9.49
C ILE A 126 -38.99 -28.73 -10.81
N ASN A 127 -39.58 -29.49 -11.73
CA ASN A 127 -38.94 -29.87 -12.98
C ASN A 127 -39.82 -29.60 -14.20
N GLU A 128 -39.39 -28.65 -15.04
CA GLU A 128 -40.15 -28.22 -16.20
C GLU A 128 -39.56 -28.78 -17.51
N LYS A 129 -40.30 -29.66 -18.19
CA LYS A 129 -39.78 -30.43 -19.34
C LYS A 129 -39.93 -29.74 -20.70
N LYS A 130 -40.71 -28.66 -20.80
CA LYS A 130 -41.01 -27.98 -22.07
C LYS A 130 -40.58 -26.52 -22.01
N VAL A 131 -40.08 -26.00 -23.13
CA VAL A 131 -39.71 -24.59 -23.37
C VAL A 131 -40.94 -23.64 -23.39
N ASN A 132 -42.12 -24.13 -23.03
CA ASN A 132 -43.28 -23.26 -22.88
C ASN A 132 -43.05 -22.50 -21.57
N ASN A 133 -42.94 -21.16 -21.63
CA ASN A 133 -42.75 -20.17 -20.56
C ASN A 133 -43.43 -20.48 -19.19
N ASN A 134 -43.09 -21.60 -18.56
CA ASN A 134 -43.70 -22.02 -17.32
C ASN A 134 -43.15 -21.12 -16.23
N LYS A 135 -44.06 -20.31 -15.69
CA LYS A 135 -43.74 -19.31 -14.68
C LYS A 135 -44.31 -19.77 -13.35
N ILE A 136 -43.45 -19.83 -12.35
CA ILE A 136 -43.85 -20.01 -10.96
C ILE A 136 -43.63 -18.67 -10.28
N SER A 137 -44.72 -18.02 -9.86
CA SER A 137 -44.69 -16.72 -9.21
C SER A 137 -45.09 -16.89 -7.76
N ILE A 138 -44.18 -16.64 -6.83
CA ILE A 138 -44.42 -16.82 -5.39
C ILE A 138 -44.22 -15.46 -4.72
N ASN A 139 -45.11 -15.06 -3.81
CA ASN A 139 -44.81 -13.90 -2.98
C ASN A 139 -43.71 -14.25 -1.97
N ASN A 140 -44.00 -15.10 -0.98
CA ASN A 140 -42.99 -15.55 -0.01
C ASN A 140 -42.68 -17.05 -0.13
N LEU A 141 -41.45 -17.40 -0.52
CA LEU A 141 -40.97 -18.78 -0.59
C LEU A 141 -40.19 -19.16 0.68
N ILE A 142 -40.75 -20.04 1.50
CA ILE A 142 -40.12 -20.57 2.71
C ILE A 142 -39.83 -22.07 2.52
N SER A 143 -38.57 -22.44 2.67
CA SER A 143 -38.07 -23.81 2.56
C SER A 143 -37.26 -24.12 3.80
N ASN A 144 -37.78 -24.95 4.70
CA ASN A 144 -37.15 -25.26 5.99
C ASN A 144 -36.79 -26.75 6.07
N GLN A 145 -35.51 -27.06 6.31
CA GLN A 145 -34.96 -28.43 6.31
C GLN A 145 -35.45 -29.22 5.10
N THR A 146 -35.37 -28.60 3.92
CA THR A 146 -35.95 -29.13 2.69
C THR A 146 -34.87 -29.25 1.63
N TYR A 147 -34.73 -30.45 1.05
CA TYR A 147 -33.94 -30.63 -0.15
C TYR A 147 -34.72 -30.08 -1.33
N THR A 148 -34.20 -29.07 -2.02
CA THR A 148 -34.91 -28.41 -3.12
C THR A 148 -34.14 -28.57 -4.43
N THR A 149 -34.76 -29.13 -5.46
CA THR A 149 -34.23 -29.09 -6.83
C THR A 149 -35.16 -28.27 -7.72
N LEU A 150 -34.61 -27.21 -8.32
CA LEU A 150 -35.25 -26.36 -9.30
C LEU A 150 -34.58 -26.61 -10.66
N GLY A 151 -35.29 -27.21 -11.60
CA GLY A 151 -34.69 -27.71 -12.84
C GLY A 151 -35.58 -27.67 -14.07
N GLY A 152 -34.96 -27.92 -15.23
CA GLY A 152 -35.64 -27.94 -16.52
C GLY A 152 -35.62 -26.58 -17.23
N PHE A 153 -36.74 -26.17 -17.83
CA PHE A 153 -36.93 -24.85 -18.46
C PHE A 153 -37.88 -24.02 -17.59
N LEU A 154 -37.37 -23.43 -16.52
CA LEU A 154 -38.19 -22.90 -15.44
C LEU A 154 -37.90 -21.41 -15.19
N ASN A 155 -38.93 -20.60 -14.99
CA ASN A 155 -38.77 -19.24 -14.48
C ASN A 155 -39.49 -19.12 -13.13
N ILE A 156 -38.71 -19.04 -12.05
CA ILE A 156 -39.21 -18.79 -10.70
C ILE A 156 -38.98 -17.32 -10.37
N GLU A 157 -40.05 -16.64 -10.00
CA GLU A 157 -40.01 -15.28 -9.48
C GLU A 157 -40.61 -15.27 -8.09
N CYS A 158 -39.80 -14.92 -7.10
CA CYS A 158 -40.20 -14.74 -5.71
C CYS A 158 -40.19 -13.25 -5.36
N ASN A 159 -41.08 -12.78 -4.48
CA ASN A 159 -40.89 -11.47 -3.85
C ASN A 159 -39.85 -11.58 -2.72
N THR A 160 -40.06 -12.48 -1.76
CA THR A 160 -39.09 -12.80 -0.69
C THR A 160 -38.78 -14.30 -0.66
N THR A 161 -37.62 -14.65 -0.09
CA THR A 161 -37.29 -16.07 0.13
C THR A 161 -36.50 -16.33 1.41
N GLN A 162 -36.75 -17.48 2.00
CA GLN A 162 -36.07 -17.99 3.19
C GLN A 162 -35.81 -19.48 3.02
N PHE A 163 -34.54 -19.84 2.86
CA PHE A 163 -34.09 -21.23 2.89
C PHE A 163 -33.36 -21.49 4.20
N GLU A 164 -33.85 -22.43 5.00
CA GLU A 164 -33.27 -22.84 6.28
C GLU A 164 -33.00 -24.34 6.25
N GLY A 165 -31.92 -24.79 6.89
CA GLY A 165 -31.67 -26.22 7.07
C GLY A 165 -30.20 -26.54 6.91
N GLY A 166 -29.51 -26.68 8.05
CA GLY A 166 -28.05 -26.72 8.11
C GLY A 166 -27.37 -27.84 7.31
N SER A 167 -28.06 -28.98 7.07
CA SER A 167 -27.56 -30.12 6.29
C SER A 167 -28.22 -30.27 4.91
N THR A 168 -29.28 -29.50 4.63
CA THR A 168 -29.99 -29.55 3.35
C THR A 168 -29.37 -28.58 2.34
N PHE A 169 -29.54 -28.89 1.06
CA PHE A 169 -29.08 -28.02 -0.02
C PHE A 169 -30.15 -27.81 -1.09
N THR A 170 -30.00 -26.72 -1.82
CA THR A 170 -30.84 -26.36 -2.95
C THR A 170 -30.02 -26.42 -4.23
N GLU A 171 -30.45 -27.23 -5.19
CA GLU A 171 -29.87 -27.28 -6.53
C GLU A 171 -30.73 -26.49 -7.51
N ILE A 172 -30.08 -25.62 -8.27
CA ILE A 172 -30.72 -24.87 -9.37
C ILE A 172 -29.97 -25.27 -10.64
N ILE A 173 -30.61 -26.06 -11.49
CA ILE A 173 -30.01 -26.75 -12.65
C ILE A 173 -30.83 -26.51 -13.93
N GLY A 174 -30.34 -26.99 -15.08
CA GLY A 174 -31.05 -26.84 -16.36
C GLY A 174 -30.99 -25.42 -16.91
N ASP A 175 -32.06 -24.96 -17.56
CA ASP A 175 -32.24 -23.59 -18.05
C ASP A 175 -33.24 -22.85 -17.15
N THR A 176 -32.87 -22.73 -15.86
CA THR A 176 -33.73 -22.20 -14.81
C THR A 176 -33.33 -20.77 -14.45
N ASN A 177 -34.27 -19.83 -14.53
CA ASN A 177 -34.11 -18.50 -13.95
C ASN A 177 -34.72 -18.49 -12.55
N PHE A 178 -33.97 -17.99 -11.57
CA PHE A 178 -34.43 -17.82 -10.20
C PHE A 178 -34.23 -16.37 -9.79
N THR A 179 -35.34 -15.65 -9.60
CA THR A 179 -35.34 -14.21 -9.30
C THR A 179 -36.02 -13.94 -7.97
N VAL A 180 -35.38 -13.18 -7.09
CA VAL A 180 -35.97 -12.66 -5.85
C VAL A 180 -36.02 -11.14 -5.92
N ASN A 181 -37.22 -10.57 -5.87
CA ASN A 181 -37.44 -9.14 -6.10
C ASN A 181 -37.21 -8.26 -4.85
N SER A 182 -37.22 -8.84 -3.66
CA SER A 182 -37.00 -8.19 -2.37
C SER A 182 -36.01 -8.99 -1.52
N ASP A 183 -36.25 -9.13 -0.21
CA ASP A 183 -35.28 -9.68 0.73
C ASP A 183 -35.17 -11.21 0.60
N ALA A 184 -33.95 -11.71 0.75
CA ALA A 184 -33.61 -13.11 0.59
C ALA A 184 -32.68 -13.58 1.72
N SER A 185 -32.95 -14.74 2.29
CA SER A 185 -32.09 -15.39 3.30
C SER A 185 -31.81 -16.82 2.90
N PHE A 186 -30.53 -17.18 2.79
CA PHE A 186 -30.04 -18.51 2.45
C PHE A 186 -29.17 -19.04 3.59
N ASP A 187 -29.82 -19.76 4.50
CA ASP A 187 -29.22 -20.58 5.57
C ASP A 187 -29.22 -22.07 5.24
N SER A 188 -29.11 -22.37 3.94
CA SER A 188 -28.85 -23.69 3.38
C SER A 188 -27.84 -23.58 2.23
N VAL A 189 -27.16 -24.68 1.89
CA VAL A 189 -26.18 -24.66 0.80
C VAL A 189 -26.90 -24.50 -0.53
N ILE A 190 -26.44 -23.61 -1.40
CA ILE A 190 -27.02 -23.37 -2.72
C ILE A 190 -26.02 -23.78 -3.81
N LEU A 191 -26.44 -24.68 -4.70
CA LEU A 191 -25.70 -25.15 -5.86
C LEU A 191 -26.38 -24.68 -7.14
N HIS A 192 -25.88 -23.59 -7.72
CA HIS A 192 -26.39 -23.03 -8.96
C HIS A 192 -25.52 -23.44 -10.16
N SER A 193 -26.03 -24.37 -10.96
CA SER A 193 -25.39 -24.86 -12.18
C SER A 193 -26.25 -24.70 -13.44
N SER A 194 -27.34 -23.94 -13.34
CA SER A 194 -28.24 -23.67 -14.45
C SER A 194 -27.62 -22.73 -15.50
N SER A 195 -28.06 -22.77 -16.75
CA SER A 195 -27.72 -21.75 -17.77
C SER A 195 -28.45 -20.42 -17.58
N GLY A 196 -29.49 -20.40 -16.74
CA GLY A 196 -30.25 -19.19 -16.41
C GLY A 196 -29.55 -18.32 -15.37
N PHE A 197 -30.22 -17.22 -15.03
CA PHE A 197 -29.75 -16.25 -14.03
C PHE A 197 -30.23 -16.61 -12.64
N PHE A 198 -29.33 -16.50 -11.66
CA PHE A 198 -29.69 -16.32 -10.27
C PHE A 198 -29.67 -14.82 -9.96
N THR A 199 -30.82 -14.24 -9.62
CA THR A 199 -30.96 -12.78 -9.41
C THR A 199 -31.56 -12.48 -8.04
N THR A 200 -30.94 -11.56 -7.30
CA THR A 200 -31.56 -10.96 -6.12
C THR A 200 -31.54 -9.43 -6.19
N MET A 201 -32.67 -8.81 -5.87
CA MET A 201 -32.92 -7.38 -6.02
C MET A 201 -33.14 -6.64 -4.68
N GLY A 202 -33.27 -7.36 -3.57
CA GLY A 202 -33.33 -6.77 -2.22
C GLY A 202 -32.13 -7.12 -1.36
N THR A 203 -32.29 -7.03 -0.04
CA THR A 203 -31.22 -7.37 0.91
C THR A 203 -31.07 -8.88 0.96
N THR A 204 -29.88 -9.38 0.65
CA THR A 204 -29.63 -10.82 0.52
C THR A 204 -28.59 -11.29 1.52
N TYR A 205 -28.86 -12.38 2.24
CA TYR A 205 -27.95 -12.99 3.19
C TYR A 205 -27.59 -14.41 2.76
N PHE A 206 -26.29 -14.70 2.68
CA PHE A 206 -25.74 -16.05 2.55
C PHE A 206 -25.00 -16.40 3.85
N THR A 207 -25.63 -17.22 4.69
CA THR A 207 -25.05 -17.75 5.95
C THR A 207 -24.53 -19.18 5.78
N LYS A 208 -24.90 -19.84 4.68
CA LYS A 208 -24.34 -21.12 4.20
C LYS A 208 -23.76 -20.98 2.81
N GLU A 209 -23.03 -22.01 2.37
CA GLU A 209 -22.20 -21.94 1.18
C GLU A 209 -23.01 -21.71 -0.10
N PHE A 210 -22.52 -20.81 -0.95
CA PHE A 210 -23.12 -20.50 -2.26
C PHE A 210 -22.13 -20.81 -3.38
N PHE A 211 -22.46 -21.79 -4.21
CA PHE A 211 -21.64 -22.21 -5.34
C PHE A 211 -22.41 -22.01 -6.64
N SER A 212 -21.96 -21.07 -7.47
CA SER A 212 -22.51 -20.82 -8.80
C SER A 212 -21.45 -21.05 -9.86
N SER A 213 -21.65 -22.05 -10.73
CA SER A 213 -20.85 -22.21 -11.97
C SER A 213 -21.33 -21.29 -13.10
N SER A 214 -22.37 -20.52 -12.84
CA SER A 214 -23.11 -19.75 -13.86
C SER A 214 -23.22 -18.27 -13.49
N ILE A 215 -24.15 -17.56 -14.12
CA ILE A 215 -24.31 -16.11 -13.99
C ILE A 215 -25.18 -15.77 -12.79
N VAL A 216 -24.68 -14.82 -11.98
CA VAL A 216 -25.37 -14.31 -10.79
C VAL A 216 -25.48 -12.79 -10.90
N HIS A 217 -26.63 -12.23 -10.54
CA HIS A 217 -26.88 -10.80 -10.51
C HIS A 217 -27.35 -10.36 -9.11
N PHE A 218 -26.56 -9.50 -8.49
CA PHE A 218 -26.91 -8.82 -7.24
C PHE A 218 -27.28 -7.38 -7.55
N GLY A 219 -28.55 -7.15 -7.86
CA GLY A 219 -29.08 -5.83 -8.24
C GLY A 219 -29.60 -5.01 -7.07
N GLY A 220 -29.74 -5.61 -5.89
CA GLY A 220 -30.31 -4.98 -4.71
C GLY A 220 -29.38 -4.04 -3.95
N ASN A 221 -29.88 -3.49 -2.84
CA ASN A 221 -29.14 -2.55 -2.01
C ASN A 221 -27.89 -3.20 -1.38
N GLN A 222 -28.03 -4.42 -0.83
CA GLN A 222 -26.96 -5.10 -0.11
C GLN A 222 -27.03 -6.62 -0.22
N THR A 223 -25.91 -7.25 -0.53
CA THR A 223 -25.70 -8.70 -0.44
C THR A 223 -24.60 -8.99 0.58
N ILE A 224 -24.86 -9.86 1.56
CA ILE A 224 -23.95 -10.18 2.64
C ILE A 224 -23.56 -11.66 2.57
N PHE A 225 -22.26 -11.91 2.48
CA PHE A 225 -21.67 -13.23 2.60
C PHE A 225 -21.04 -13.39 3.98
N SER A 226 -21.48 -14.42 4.71
CA SER A 226 -20.89 -14.85 5.98
C SER A 226 -20.48 -16.33 5.95
N SER A 227 -20.39 -16.89 4.74
CA SER A 227 -20.02 -18.27 4.41
C SER A 227 -19.06 -18.30 3.21
N LEU A 228 -18.46 -19.47 2.97
CA LEU A 228 -17.66 -19.70 1.75
C LEU A 228 -18.54 -19.56 0.51
N SER A 229 -18.07 -18.87 -0.53
CA SER A 229 -18.81 -18.79 -1.79
C SER A 229 -17.90 -18.78 -3.01
N THR A 230 -18.36 -19.36 -4.12
CA THR A 230 -17.68 -19.35 -5.42
C THR A 230 -18.68 -19.00 -6.50
N ILE A 231 -18.35 -17.99 -7.31
CA ILE A 231 -19.24 -17.45 -8.33
C ILE A 231 -18.46 -17.37 -9.65
N ASN A 232 -18.97 -17.99 -10.70
CA ASN A 232 -18.31 -17.93 -12.00
C ASN A 232 -18.43 -16.55 -12.64
N THR A 233 -19.64 -16.00 -12.78
CA THR A 233 -19.83 -14.64 -13.31
C THR A 233 -20.75 -13.86 -12.40
N MET A 234 -20.30 -12.71 -11.92
CA MET A 234 -21.05 -11.83 -11.03
C MET A 234 -21.30 -10.47 -11.68
N PHE A 235 -22.57 -10.11 -11.79
CA PHE A 235 -23.02 -8.74 -12.04
C PHE A 235 -23.37 -8.08 -10.71
N LEU A 236 -22.68 -7.00 -10.37
CA LEU A 236 -22.95 -6.25 -9.13
C LEU A 236 -23.57 -4.89 -9.46
N GLY A 237 -24.79 -4.67 -8.96
CA GLY A 237 -25.53 -3.40 -9.07
C GLY A 237 -25.59 -2.59 -7.77
N GLY A 238 -25.34 -3.20 -6.62
CA GLY A 238 -25.34 -2.52 -5.31
C GLY A 238 -24.14 -2.90 -4.43
N GLN A 239 -24.33 -2.96 -3.12
CA GLN A 239 -23.24 -3.27 -2.20
C GLN A 239 -23.11 -4.78 -1.95
N MET A 240 -21.90 -5.30 -2.06
CA MET A 240 -21.54 -6.63 -1.55
C MET A 240 -20.72 -6.47 -0.26
N SER A 241 -21.02 -7.26 0.76
CA SER A 241 -20.26 -7.30 2.01
C SER A 241 -19.80 -8.73 2.30
N ILE A 242 -18.53 -8.91 2.65
CA ILE A 242 -17.98 -10.22 3.03
C ILE A 242 -17.50 -10.12 4.48
N THR A 243 -18.02 -11.00 5.33
CA THR A 243 -17.90 -10.90 6.79
C THR A 243 -17.47 -12.23 7.41
N SER A 244 -17.29 -12.28 8.73
CA SER A 244 -17.04 -13.51 9.48
C SER A 244 -15.76 -14.28 9.10
N GLY A 245 -14.76 -13.60 8.55
CA GLY A 245 -13.48 -14.21 8.18
C GLY A 245 -13.57 -15.23 7.04
N VAL A 246 -14.62 -15.16 6.22
CA VAL A 246 -14.86 -16.12 5.13
C VAL A 246 -14.20 -15.70 3.83
N ARG A 247 -14.21 -16.64 2.87
CA ARG A 247 -13.68 -16.44 1.52
C ARG A 247 -14.81 -16.40 0.51
N VAL A 248 -14.78 -15.42 -0.39
CA VAL A 248 -15.58 -15.42 -1.62
C VAL A 248 -14.66 -15.39 -2.84
N THR A 249 -14.96 -16.24 -3.82
CA THR A 249 -14.25 -16.29 -5.10
C THR A 249 -15.20 -15.87 -6.22
N VAL A 250 -14.78 -14.93 -7.05
CA VAL A 250 -15.51 -14.47 -8.23
C VAL A 250 -14.59 -14.60 -9.43
N ASN A 251 -14.98 -15.45 -10.40
CA ASN A 251 -14.11 -15.70 -11.54
C ASN A 251 -14.16 -14.54 -12.54
N ASN A 252 -15.35 -14.09 -12.89
CA ASN A 252 -15.59 -12.97 -13.79
C ASN A 252 -16.45 -11.93 -13.10
N TYR A 253 -15.85 -10.77 -12.84
CA TYR A 253 -16.53 -9.66 -12.19
C TYR A 253 -16.96 -8.59 -13.20
N ILE A 254 -18.22 -8.14 -13.10
CA ILE A 254 -18.77 -7.03 -13.89
C ILE A 254 -19.49 -6.04 -12.95
N GLN A 255 -18.96 -4.81 -12.90
CA GLN A 255 -19.60 -3.67 -12.27
C GLN A 255 -20.72 -3.14 -13.19
N LEU A 256 -21.95 -3.08 -12.71
CA LEU A 256 -23.08 -2.57 -13.51
C LEU A 256 -23.21 -1.05 -13.47
N ASN A 257 -22.82 -0.41 -12.36
CA ASN A 257 -22.94 1.04 -12.19
C ASN A 257 -21.95 1.57 -11.15
N SER A 258 -21.82 2.89 -11.06
CA SER A 258 -20.86 3.56 -10.16
C SER A 258 -21.22 3.52 -8.67
N ARG A 259 -22.39 2.98 -8.28
CA ARG A 259 -22.77 2.77 -6.88
C ARG A 259 -22.41 1.37 -6.39
N SER A 260 -22.08 0.46 -7.30
CA SER A 260 -21.63 -0.88 -6.95
C SER A 260 -20.35 -0.80 -6.13
N SER A 261 -20.33 -1.48 -4.98
CA SER A 261 -19.18 -1.49 -4.08
C SER A 261 -19.04 -2.83 -3.36
N ILE A 262 -17.82 -3.20 -3.00
CA ILE A 262 -17.48 -4.42 -2.28
C ILE A 262 -16.75 -4.05 -0.99
N ALA A 263 -17.35 -4.38 0.15
CA ALA A 263 -16.74 -4.24 1.48
C ALA A 263 -16.24 -5.59 1.98
N ILE A 264 -14.94 -5.69 2.28
CA ILE A 264 -14.32 -6.89 2.83
C ILE A 264 -13.97 -6.61 4.30
N LEU A 265 -14.63 -7.32 5.21
CA LEU A 265 -14.68 -7.02 6.64
C LEU A 265 -14.12 -8.19 7.46
N GLN A 266 -13.75 -7.95 8.72
CA GLN A 266 -13.47 -9.00 9.70
C GLN A 266 -12.45 -10.07 9.24
N LYS A 267 -11.36 -9.64 8.59
CA LYS A 267 -10.31 -10.52 8.02
C LYS A 267 -10.78 -11.44 6.90
N SER A 268 -11.93 -11.16 6.30
CA SER A 268 -12.45 -11.91 5.15
C SER A 268 -11.58 -11.73 3.90
N GLN A 269 -11.87 -12.55 2.89
CA GLN A 269 -11.06 -12.65 1.67
C GLN A 269 -11.96 -12.58 0.43
N LEU A 270 -11.56 -11.80 -0.56
CA LEU A 270 -12.13 -11.82 -1.91
C LEU A 270 -11.06 -12.24 -2.92
N TYR A 271 -11.40 -13.19 -3.78
CA TYR A 271 -10.59 -13.56 -4.93
C TYR A 271 -11.31 -13.10 -6.20
N LEU A 272 -10.71 -12.18 -6.94
CA LEU A 272 -11.13 -11.76 -8.27
C LEU A 272 -10.14 -12.33 -9.28
N THR A 273 -10.50 -13.42 -9.96
CA THR A 273 -9.55 -14.09 -10.85
C THR A 273 -9.49 -13.47 -12.24
N ASN A 274 -10.58 -12.88 -12.74
CA ASN A 274 -10.61 -12.28 -14.06
C ASN A 274 -11.64 -11.14 -14.11
N SER A 275 -11.49 -10.29 -15.12
CA SER A 275 -12.51 -9.33 -15.52
C SER A 275 -12.74 -9.49 -17.02
N ILE A 276 -13.99 -9.57 -17.44
CA ILE A 276 -14.36 -9.69 -18.87
C ILE A 276 -13.90 -8.44 -19.66
N ASN A 277 -13.66 -7.33 -18.96
CA ASN A 277 -12.95 -6.18 -19.51
C ASN A 277 -11.50 -6.22 -19.00
N ASN A 278 -10.53 -6.61 -19.84
CA ASN A 278 -9.08 -6.70 -19.53
C ASN A 278 -8.41 -5.39 -19.04
N LYS A 279 -9.19 -4.33 -18.79
CA LYS A 279 -8.78 -3.04 -18.20
C LYS A 279 -9.85 -2.55 -17.23
N LEU A 280 -10.24 -3.39 -16.27
CA LEU A 280 -11.17 -2.95 -15.23
C LEU A 280 -10.47 -1.88 -14.40
N ILE A 281 -11.05 -0.68 -14.41
CA ILE A 281 -10.69 0.37 -13.48
C ILE A 281 -11.57 0.17 -12.26
N LEU A 282 -10.99 -0.35 -11.18
CA LEU A 282 -11.65 -0.43 -9.87
C LEU A 282 -11.58 0.97 -9.23
N ASN A 283 -12.63 1.76 -9.44
CA ASN A 283 -12.70 3.14 -8.97
C ASN A 283 -13.67 3.26 -7.78
N GLU A 284 -13.15 3.59 -6.60
CA GLU A 284 -13.94 3.70 -5.34
C GLU A 284 -14.71 2.42 -4.95
N GLU A 285 -14.40 1.31 -5.59
CA GLU A 285 -15.29 0.15 -5.58
C GLU A 285 -15.03 -0.79 -4.41
N ILE A 286 -13.77 -0.99 -4.04
CA ILE A 286 -13.39 -1.96 -3.02
C ILE A 286 -12.92 -1.25 -1.76
N VAL A 287 -13.45 -1.67 -0.61
CA VAL A 287 -13.06 -1.21 0.71
C VAL A 287 -12.57 -2.42 1.53
N LEU A 288 -11.33 -2.34 2.02
CA LEU A 288 -10.74 -3.34 2.91
C LEU A 288 -10.78 -2.84 4.35
N LEU A 289 -11.37 -3.59 5.27
CA LEU A 289 -11.38 -3.27 6.70
C LEU A 289 -10.89 -4.46 7.53
N ASP A 290 -10.49 -4.19 8.77
CA ASP A 290 -10.10 -5.21 9.76
C ASP A 290 -8.98 -6.17 9.34
N ASN A 291 -8.01 -5.69 8.55
CA ASN A 291 -6.93 -6.50 7.97
C ASN A 291 -7.43 -7.57 6.98
N SER A 292 -8.45 -7.25 6.20
CA SER A 292 -8.99 -8.13 5.15
C SER A 292 -8.08 -8.22 3.92
N PHE A 293 -8.35 -9.20 3.06
CA PHE A 293 -7.51 -9.53 1.91
C PHE A 293 -8.27 -9.47 0.59
N LEU A 294 -7.67 -8.81 -0.39
CA LEU A 294 -8.10 -8.84 -1.78
C LEU A 294 -7.04 -9.56 -2.61
N TYR A 295 -7.43 -10.62 -3.31
CA TYR A 295 -6.59 -11.35 -4.25
C TYR A 295 -7.04 -11.01 -5.67
N ILE A 296 -6.12 -10.53 -6.49
CA ILE A 296 -6.34 -10.18 -7.90
C ILE A 296 -5.26 -10.80 -8.78
N GLN A 297 -5.59 -11.03 -10.05
CA GLN A 297 -4.58 -11.21 -11.10
C GLN A 297 -3.92 -9.87 -11.45
N SER A 298 -2.77 -9.90 -12.11
CA SER A 298 -2.15 -8.68 -12.63
C SER A 298 -2.96 -8.06 -13.79
N GLY A 299 -2.72 -6.79 -14.08
CA GLY A 299 -3.40 -6.06 -15.17
C GLY A 299 -4.51 -5.10 -14.74
N PHE A 300 -4.89 -5.11 -13.46
CA PHE A 300 -5.90 -4.20 -12.93
C PHE A 300 -5.37 -2.77 -12.80
N ILE A 301 -6.28 -1.79 -12.98
CA ILE A 301 -6.05 -0.39 -12.61
C ILE A 301 -6.93 -0.10 -11.40
N ILE A 302 -6.32 0.19 -10.26
CA ILE A 302 -7.02 0.49 -9.01
C ILE A 302 -6.90 1.98 -8.75
N SER A 303 -8.02 2.68 -8.52
CA SER A 303 -7.98 4.13 -8.39
C SER A 303 -8.96 4.74 -7.39
N LYS A 304 -8.60 5.94 -6.91
CA LYS A 304 -9.41 6.84 -6.08
C LYS A 304 -10.07 6.19 -4.86
N MET A 305 -9.38 5.34 -4.11
CA MET A 305 -9.99 4.75 -2.91
C MET A 305 -10.11 5.81 -1.81
N GLY A 306 -11.30 6.38 -1.61
CA GLY A 306 -11.54 7.51 -0.70
C GLY A 306 -11.91 7.15 0.74
N ALA A 307 -12.46 5.95 0.98
CA ALA A 307 -12.77 5.47 2.33
C ALA A 307 -11.51 4.93 3.01
N GLN A 308 -11.29 5.21 4.29
CA GLN A 308 -10.14 4.65 5.02
C GLN A 308 -10.19 3.13 5.02
N MET A 309 -9.09 2.50 4.60
CA MET A 309 -8.96 1.05 4.55
C MET A 309 -7.85 0.54 5.45
N ASN A 310 -7.97 -0.72 5.84
CA ASN A 310 -6.95 -1.51 6.52
C ASN A 310 -6.99 -2.96 6.00
N GLY A 311 -5.97 -3.36 5.25
CA GLY A 311 -5.93 -4.67 4.60
C GLY A 311 -4.73 -4.87 3.69
N THR A 312 -4.74 -5.98 2.95
CA THR A 312 -3.68 -6.32 2.01
C THR A 312 -4.25 -6.67 0.64
N ILE A 313 -3.70 -6.05 -0.40
CA ILE A 313 -3.96 -6.38 -1.80
C ILE A 313 -2.84 -7.31 -2.28
N ILE A 314 -3.22 -8.47 -2.80
CA ILE A 314 -2.31 -9.54 -3.23
C ILE A 314 -2.47 -9.74 -4.73
N ILE A 315 -1.39 -9.48 -5.48
CA ILE A 315 -1.30 -9.71 -6.93
C ILE A 315 -0.54 -11.02 -7.12
N GLY A 316 -1.29 -12.07 -7.44
CA GLY A 316 -0.83 -13.46 -7.36
C GLY A 316 0.03 -13.94 -8.52
N ASP A 317 0.07 -13.20 -9.63
CA ASP A 317 0.83 -13.55 -10.83
C ASP A 317 1.68 -12.37 -11.34
N ALA A 318 2.38 -12.58 -12.46
CA ALA A 318 3.33 -11.62 -13.04
C ALA A 318 3.13 -11.42 -14.55
N ASN A 319 1.95 -11.73 -15.07
CA ASN A 319 1.68 -11.72 -16.51
C ASN A 319 1.63 -10.30 -17.08
N ASP A 320 1.03 -9.37 -16.32
CA ASP A 320 0.78 -7.99 -16.71
C ASP A 320 1.21 -7.00 -15.61
N GLN A 321 1.11 -5.70 -15.92
CA GLN A 321 1.39 -4.61 -14.99
C GLN A 321 0.12 -4.19 -14.26
N THR A 322 0.17 -4.09 -12.93
CA THR A 322 -0.92 -3.55 -12.11
C THR A 322 -0.63 -2.11 -11.75
N ALA A 323 -1.61 -1.22 -11.92
CA ALA A 323 -1.44 0.20 -11.64
C ALA A 323 -2.34 0.66 -10.48
N PHE A 324 -1.79 1.53 -9.63
CA PHE A 324 -2.48 2.17 -8.51
C PHE A 324 -2.46 3.68 -8.71
N SER A 325 -3.62 4.33 -8.69
CA SER A 325 -3.75 5.76 -9.02
C SER A 325 -4.58 6.55 -8.03
N ASN A 326 -4.00 7.61 -7.44
CA ASN A 326 -4.66 8.50 -6.49
C ASN A 326 -5.23 7.74 -5.28
N ILE A 327 -4.40 6.91 -4.64
CA ILE A 327 -4.81 6.10 -3.50
C ILE A 327 -4.17 6.68 -2.25
N GLU A 328 -4.95 7.10 -1.26
CA GLU A 328 -4.45 7.69 -0.01
C GLU A 328 -4.71 6.76 1.18
N GLN A 329 -3.98 5.64 1.26
CA GLN A 329 -4.33 4.51 2.13
C GLN A 329 -3.14 4.03 2.98
N PRO A 330 -2.80 4.75 4.06
CA PRO A 330 -1.58 4.52 4.84
C PRO A 330 -1.62 3.24 5.71
N PHE A 331 -2.71 2.47 5.68
CA PHE A 331 -2.83 1.17 6.36
C PHE A 331 -3.08 0.01 5.39
N VAL A 332 -2.97 0.25 4.08
CA VAL A 332 -3.06 -0.81 3.06
C VAL A 332 -1.67 -1.27 2.66
N ASN A 333 -1.51 -2.58 2.57
CA ASN A 333 -0.31 -3.24 2.06
C ASN A 333 -0.54 -3.75 0.64
N ILE A 334 0.52 -3.77 -0.17
CA ILE A 334 0.57 -4.45 -1.46
C ILE A 334 1.57 -5.59 -1.35
N LEU A 335 1.18 -6.79 -1.79
CA LEU A 335 2.05 -7.93 -2.02
C LEU A 335 1.93 -8.33 -3.50
N SER A 336 3.02 -8.31 -4.25
CA SER A 336 3.01 -8.60 -5.69
C SER A 336 4.10 -9.57 -6.10
N GLN A 337 3.76 -10.48 -7.02
CA GLN A 337 4.72 -11.25 -7.81
C GLN A 337 5.08 -10.56 -9.14
N GLY A 338 4.24 -9.62 -9.60
CA GLY A 338 4.36 -8.92 -10.86
C GLY A 338 4.75 -7.45 -10.76
N ASN A 339 4.72 -6.78 -11.91
CA ASN A 339 5.03 -5.36 -12.03
C ASN A 339 3.94 -4.49 -11.41
N VAL A 340 4.37 -3.48 -10.65
CA VAL A 340 3.49 -2.52 -9.97
C VAL A 340 3.86 -1.11 -10.41
N THR A 341 2.85 -0.26 -10.63
CA THR A 341 3.06 1.16 -10.94
C THR A 341 2.20 2.04 -10.05
N LEU A 342 2.83 3.05 -9.46
CA LEU A 342 2.19 3.97 -8.54
C LEU A 342 2.09 5.36 -9.18
N PHE A 343 0.86 5.88 -9.21
CA PHE A 343 0.53 7.25 -9.56
C PHE A 343 -0.07 7.93 -8.34
N SER A 344 0.65 8.88 -7.74
CA SER A 344 0.14 9.73 -6.66
C SER A 344 -0.50 8.91 -5.53
N SER A 345 0.25 7.92 -5.01
CA SER A 345 -0.31 6.93 -4.08
C SER A 345 0.46 6.87 -2.75
N THR A 346 -0.28 6.60 -1.68
CA THR A 346 0.18 6.43 -0.30
C THR A 346 -0.18 5.03 0.19
N PHE A 347 0.83 4.25 0.60
CA PHE A 347 0.66 2.89 1.12
C PHE A 347 1.47 2.66 2.40
N ASN A 348 1.06 1.67 3.20
CA ASN A 348 1.84 1.25 4.36
C ASN A 348 3.07 0.44 3.93
N HIS A 349 2.85 -0.70 3.28
CA HIS A 349 3.91 -1.60 2.87
C HIS A 349 3.73 -1.99 1.41
N VAL A 350 4.80 -1.94 0.62
CA VAL A 350 4.82 -2.48 -0.74
C VAL A 350 5.88 -3.57 -0.79
N ASN A 351 5.46 -4.82 -0.98
CA ASN A 351 6.31 -5.99 -1.07
C ASN A 351 6.24 -6.59 -2.48
N ILE A 352 7.34 -6.57 -3.21
CA ILE A 352 7.50 -7.23 -4.51
C ILE A 352 8.49 -8.36 -4.34
N ILE A 353 8.01 -9.59 -4.46
CA ILE A 353 8.78 -10.81 -4.13
C ILE A 353 9.46 -11.45 -5.33
N SER A 354 9.37 -10.85 -6.52
CA SER A 354 9.99 -11.37 -7.74
C SER A 354 11.22 -10.56 -8.11
N ASN A 355 12.34 -11.24 -8.36
CA ASN A 355 13.60 -10.62 -8.80
C ASN A 355 13.50 -9.94 -10.17
N ASN A 356 12.53 -10.37 -11.00
CA ASN A 356 12.34 -9.86 -12.36
C ASN A 356 11.25 -8.79 -12.45
N ALA A 357 10.57 -8.48 -11.35
CA ALA A 357 9.51 -7.50 -11.31
C ALA A 357 10.04 -6.07 -11.10
N TRP A 358 9.22 -5.10 -11.47
CA TRP A 358 9.53 -3.69 -11.32
C TRP A 358 8.48 -2.96 -10.47
N LEU A 359 8.96 -2.03 -9.65
CA LEU A 359 8.13 -0.98 -9.06
C LEU A 359 8.41 0.32 -9.81
N ASN A 360 7.42 0.84 -10.52
CA ASN A 360 7.52 2.11 -11.22
C ASN A 360 6.79 3.21 -10.43
N ILE A 361 7.48 4.32 -10.18
CA ILE A 361 6.91 5.52 -9.57
C ILE A 361 6.78 6.58 -10.66
N GLU A 362 5.54 6.83 -11.10
CA GLU A 362 5.24 7.76 -12.19
C GLU A 362 4.56 9.05 -11.70
N SER A 363 4.27 9.16 -10.41
CA SER A 363 3.88 10.42 -9.76
C SER A 363 4.23 10.34 -8.27
N SER A 364 4.36 11.52 -7.63
CA SER A 364 4.79 11.64 -6.23
C SER A 364 4.06 10.69 -5.30
N SER A 365 4.76 9.72 -4.72
CA SER A 365 4.17 8.66 -3.90
C SER A 365 4.85 8.56 -2.55
N PHE A 366 4.10 8.07 -1.56
CA PHE A 366 4.57 7.84 -0.20
C PHE A 366 4.38 6.37 0.15
N ILE A 367 5.42 5.71 0.66
CA ILE A 367 5.34 4.33 1.12
C ILE A 367 5.97 4.29 2.50
N ASN A 368 5.30 3.73 3.50
CA ASN A 368 5.95 3.62 4.81
C ASN A 368 7.12 2.62 4.77
N SER A 369 6.99 1.45 4.18
CA SER A 369 8.11 0.53 3.97
C SER A 369 8.04 -0.20 2.64
N LEU A 370 9.19 -0.31 1.96
CA LEU A 370 9.32 -0.99 0.68
C LEU A 370 10.19 -2.24 0.84
N SER A 371 9.76 -3.37 0.30
CA SER A 371 10.57 -4.58 0.15
C SER A 371 10.48 -5.04 -1.31
N ASN A 372 11.44 -4.68 -2.15
CA ASN A 372 11.43 -5.03 -3.57
C ASN A 372 12.63 -5.90 -3.93
N GLN A 373 12.40 -7.17 -4.28
CA GLN A 373 13.48 -8.05 -4.74
C GLN A 373 13.95 -7.73 -6.17
N GLY A 374 13.15 -6.98 -6.93
CA GLY A 374 13.47 -6.53 -8.27
C GLY A 374 13.97 -5.08 -8.32
N VAL A 375 13.56 -4.34 -9.36
CA VAL A 375 14.04 -2.98 -9.61
C VAL A 375 12.99 -1.95 -9.23
N THR A 376 13.41 -0.88 -8.54
CA THR A 376 12.56 0.29 -8.28
C THR A 376 12.96 1.43 -9.23
N ASN A 377 12.07 1.87 -10.11
CA ASN A 377 12.29 2.97 -11.03
C ASN A 377 11.52 4.21 -10.58
N ILE A 378 12.21 5.33 -10.41
CA ILE A 378 11.61 6.63 -10.09
C ILE A 378 11.85 7.57 -11.27
N TYR A 379 10.78 7.90 -11.99
CA TYR A 379 10.85 8.68 -13.23
C TYR A 379 11.16 10.16 -13.00
N SER A 380 11.54 10.86 -14.06
CA SER A 380 11.94 12.28 -13.96
C SER A 380 10.77 13.18 -13.55
N GLY A 381 11.04 14.17 -12.70
CA GLY A 381 10.03 15.12 -12.21
C GLY A 381 9.12 14.57 -11.11
N VAL A 382 9.31 13.32 -10.65
CA VAL A 382 8.48 12.69 -9.61
C VAL A 382 9.29 12.39 -8.35
N SER A 383 8.59 12.06 -7.27
CA SER A 383 9.22 11.73 -5.98
C SER A 383 8.70 10.44 -5.36
N LEU A 384 9.56 9.73 -4.64
CA LEU A 384 9.18 8.67 -3.71
C LEU A 384 9.69 9.03 -2.32
N THR A 385 8.81 8.99 -1.33
CA THR A 385 9.19 9.10 0.09
C THR A 385 9.00 7.76 0.79
N LEU A 386 10.04 7.31 1.50
CA LEU A 386 10.07 6.12 2.33
C LEU A 386 10.23 6.55 3.80
N SER A 387 9.23 6.34 4.65
CA SER A 387 9.31 6.78 6.05
C SER A 387 9.99 5.76 6.98
N GLY A 388 9.84 4.48 6.70
CA GLY A 388 10.36 3.34 7.45
C GLY A 388 11.42 2.56 6.70
N SER A 389 12.01 1.57 7.38
CA SER A 389 13.08 0.74 6.83
C SER A 389 12.64 0.05 5.56
N SER A 390 13.48 0.12 4.53
CA SER A 390 13.15 -0.32 3.18
C SER A 390 14.33 -1.07 2.54
N SER A 391 14.00 -1.98 1.63
CA SER A 391 14.97 -2.70 0.81
C SER A 391 14.54 -2.77 -0.64
N SER A 392 15.50 -2.64 -1.55
CA SER A 392 15.31 -2.85 -3.00
C SER A 392 16.54 -3.56 -3.57
N SER A 393 16.44 -4.41 -4.59
CA SER A 393 17.66 -4.94 -5.22
C SER A 393 18.41 -3.80 -5.93
N THR A 394 17.75 -3.17 -6.90
CA THR A 394 18.28 -1.97 -7.58
C THR A 394 17.29 -0.83 -7.48
N VAL A 395 17.81 0.40 -7.37
CA VAL A 395 16.99 1.62 -7.44
C VAL A 395 17.54 2.52 -8.56
N ASN A 396 16.69 2.90 -9.51
CA ASN A 396 17.01 3.83 -10.59
C ASN A 396 16.31 5.17 -10.34
N LEU A 397 17.09 6.23 -10.18
CA LEU A 397 16.62 7.57 -9.83
C LEU A 397 16.79 8.53 -11.01
N ALA A 398 15.73 8.76 -11.78
CA ALA A 398 15.60 9.92 -12.65
C ALA A 398 14.86 11.09 -11.97
N GLY A 399 14.09 10.79 -10.92
CA GLY A 399 13.47 11.75 -10.01
C GLY A 399 14.08 11.70 -8.60
N THR A 400 13.28 12.03 -7.59
CA THR A 400 13.76 12.16 -6.21
C THR A 400 13.37 10.96 -5.33
N LEU A 401 14.31 10.42 -4.58
CA LEU A 401 14.05 9.47 -3.49
C LEU A 401 14.39 10.11 -2.15
N THR A 402 13.44 10.12 -1.22
CA THR A 402 13.68 10.49 0.19
C THR A 402 13.53 9.26 1.08
N ALA A 403 14.64 8.79 1.66
CA ALA A 403 14.67 7.72 2.65
C ALA A 403 14.83 8.31 4.06
N GLN A 404 13.76 8.27 4.86
CA GLN A 404 13.78 8.80 6.23
C GLN A 404 14.41 7.83 7.24
N SER A 405 14.41 6.53 6.93
CA SER A 405 14.97 5.45 7.73
C SER A 405 16.00 4.64 6.93
N TYR A 406 16.47 3.53 7.49
CA TYR A 406 17.41 2.59 6.83
C TYR A 406 16.94 2.15 5.44
N LEU A 407 17.81 2.33 4.43
CA LEU A 407 17.62 1.82 3.08
C LEU A 407 18.71 0.81 2.73
N ASN A 408 18.34 -0.43 2.44
CA ASN A 408 19.25 -1.47 1.95
C ASN A 408 19.04 -1.68 0.44
N ALA A 409 20.09 -1.53 -0.36
CA ALA A 409 20.03 -1.92 -1.75
C ALA A 409 21.35 -2.47 -2.27
N HIS A 410 21.32 -3.31 -3.31
CA HIS A 410 22.56 -3.70 -3.96
C HIS A 410 23.21 -2.49 -4.65
N ALA A 411 22.41 -1.76 -5.44
CA ALA A 411 22.84 -0.59 -6.17
C ALA A 411 21.76 0.50 -6.25
N ILE A 412 22.20 1.75 -6.22
CA ILE A 412 21.37 2.93 -6.51
C ILE A 412 22.04 3.69 -7.66
N TYR A 413 21.34 3.82 -8.78
CA TYR A 413 21.78 4.58 -9.95
C TYR A 413 21.04 5.91 -10.00
N ILE A 414 21.78 7.02 -9.99
CA ILE A 414 21.26 8.37 -10.01
C ILE A 414 21.59 9.02 -11.35
N ASN A 415 20.55 9.24 -12.15
CA ASN A 415 20.66 9.91 -13.43
C ASN A 415 20.78 11.42 -13.25
N ASN A 416 20.99 12.15 -14.34
CA ASN A 416 21.38 13.57 -14.30
C ASN A 416 20.40 14.52 -13.59
N ASN A 417 19.12 14.17 -13.53
CA ASN A 417 18.06 14.95 -12.84
C ASN A 417 17.59 14.28 -11.55
N GLY A 418 18.21 13.18 -11.15
CA GLY A 418 17.85 12.41 -9.98
C GLY A 418 18.46 12.98 -8.70
N ALA A 419 17.80 12.72 -7.57
CA ALA A 419 18.32 13.07 -6.26
C ALA A 419 18.01 12.00 -5.22
N LEU A 420 18.98 11.72 -4.33
CA LEU A 420 18.81 10.89 -3.15
C LEU A 420 18.92 11.74 -1.88
N TYR A 421 17.87 11.75 -1.07
CA TYR A 421 17.87 12.34 0.27
C TYR A 421 17.81 11.22 1.31
N SER A 422 18.89 11.03 2.07
CA SER A 422 18.94 10.08 3.16
C SER A 422 19.00 10.80 4.50
N ASN A 423 18.03 10.53 5.37
CA ASN A 423 18.04 11.04 6.75
C ASN A 423 18.57 10.01 7.77
N ASP A 424 19.07 8.86 7.31
CA ASP A 424 19.65 7.80 8.15
C ASP A 424 20.77 7.06 7.39
N LYS A 425 20.76 5.72 7.36
CA LYS A 425 21.79 4.89 6.73
C LYS A 425 21.33 4.34 5.37
N VAL A 426 22.23 4.34 4.39
CA VAL A 426 22.01 3.73 3.07
C VAL A 426 23.04 2.62 2.87
N ASP A 427 22.66 1.37 3.10
CA ASP A 427 23.53 0.23 2.77
C ASP A 427 23.39 -0.12 1.29
N ALA A 428 24.05 0.67 0.43
CA ALA A 428 24.06 0.45 -1.01
C ALA A 428 25.31 0.99 -1.70
N THR A 429 25.61 0.44 -2.88
CA THR A 429 26.55 1.07 -3.81
C THR A 429 25.83 2.14 -4.62
N ILE A 430 26.27 3.39 -4.51
CA ILE A 430 25.63 4.53 -5.14
C ILE A 430 26.47 4.96 -6.35
N TYR A 431 25.86 4.95 -7.53
CA TYR A 431 26.43 5.47 -8.77
C TYR A 431 25.64 6.70 -9.18
N SER A 432 26.30 7.84 -9.31
CA SER A 432 25.69 9.06 -9.84
C SER A 432 26.42 9.51 -11.10
N THR A 433 25.69 9.70 -12.20
CA THR A 433 26.25 10.33 -13.40
C THR A 433 26.44 11.83 -13.11
N SER A 434 25.34 12.56 -12.89
CA SER A 434 25.38 13.96 -12.44
C SER A 434 24.28 14.35 -11.45
N GLY A 435 23.59 13.37 -10.86
CA GLY A 435 22.54 13.60 -9.87
C GLY A 435 23.10 13.90 -8.48
N ASP A 436 22.23 14.34 -7.59
CA ASP A 436 22.61 14.80 -6.26
C ASP A 436 22.39 13.76 -5.16
N ILE A 437 23.25 13.77 -4.15
CA ILE A 437 23.18 12.92 -2.98
C ILE A 437 23.22 13.81 -1.74
N TYR A 438 22.23 13.68 -0.87
CA TYR A 438 22.11 14.44 0.38
C TYR A 438 22.05 13.46 1.55
N PHE A 439 23.03 13.56 2.46
CA PHE A 439 23.00 12.88 3.76
C PHE A 439 22.68 13.89 4.86
N ASN A 440 21.59 13.63 5.56
CA ASN A 440 20.99 14.50 6.56
C ASN A 440 20.62 13.70 7.81
N SER A 441 21.53 12.87 8.32
CA SER A 441 21.30 12.22 9.62
C SER A 441 21.65 13.18 10.76
N PRO A 442 20.66 13.67 11.55
CA PRO A 442 20.94 14.60 12.62
C PRO A 442 21.58 13.92 13.84
N ASN A 443 21.37 12.62 14.01
CA ASN A 443 21.63 11.92 15.28
C ASN A 443 22.57 10.72 15.12
N SER A 444 23.03 10.40 13.91
CA SER A 444 23.92 9.27 13.65
C SER A 444 24.91 9.58 12.53
N THR A 445 26.03 8.85 12.51
CA THR A 445 26.95 8.81 11.36
C THR A 445 26.20 8.24 10.16
N SER A 446 26.20 8.99 9.06
CA SER A 446 25.67 8.51 7.77
C SER A 446 26.52 7.36 7.24
N PHE A 447 25.90 6.46 6.49
CA PHE A 447 26.55 5.25 5.99
C PHE A 447 26.26 5.06 4.51
N ALA A 448 27.27 4.66 3.75
CA ALA A 448 27.18 4.14 2.38
C ALA A 448 28.12 2.94 2.19
N LYS A 449 27.77 2.01 1.30
CA LYS A 449 28.69 0.90 0.98
C LYS A 449 29.80 1.38 0.04
N SER A 450 29.44 2.08 -1.01
CA SER A 450 30.37 2.80 -1.91
C SER A 450 29.65 3.93 -2.61
N ILE A 451 30.38 4.95 -3.01
CA ILE A 451 29.85 6.09 -3.76
C ILE A 451 30.76 6.36 -4.95
N SER A 452 30.21 6.49 -6.15
CA SER A 452 30.91 6.89 -7.36
C SER A 452 30.11 7.97 -8.09
N ILE A 453 30.71 9.15 -8.23
CA ILE A 453 30.13 10.30 -8.94
C ILE A 453 31.03 10.61 -10.13
N GLN A 454 30.50 10.51 -11.35
CA GLN A 454 31.32 10.51 -12.58
C GLN A 454 31.45 11.89 -13.25
N GLU A 455 30.35 12.61 -13.39
CA GLU A 455 30.32 13.91 -14.09
C GLU A 455 30.16 15.06 -13.09
N SER A 456 28.98 15.69 -12.99
CA SER A 456 28.81 16.97 -12.28
C SER A 456 27.93 16.92 -11.03
N GLY A 457 27.73 15.74 -10.45
CA GLY A 457 26.84 15.56 -9.29
C GLY A 457 27.32 16.27 -8.01
N THR A 458 26.38 16.50 -7.10
CA THR A 458 26.67 17.05 -5.77
C THR A 458 26.57 15.98 -4.68
N LEU A 459 27.53 15.94 -3.78
CA LEU A 459 27.40 15.24 -2.49
C LEU A 459 27.29 16.28 -1.37
N THR A 460 26.18 16.28 -0.65
CA THR A 460 25.92 17.20 0.45
C THR A 460 25.79 16.43 1.77
N LEU A 461 26.54 16.84 2.78
CA LEU A 461 26.45 16.35 4.14
C LEU A 461 25.95 17.50 5.04
N ASN A 462 24.74 17.40 5.56
CA ASN A 462 24.18 18.45 6.43
C ASN A 462 24.81 18.46 7.83
N LYS A 463 25.38 17.30 8.23
CA LYS A 463 26.25 17.16 9.38
C LYS A 463 27.52 16.42 8.98
N PRO A 464 28.66 16.72 9.63
CA PRO A 464 29.89 15.98 9.39
C PRO A 464 29.75 14.55 9.91
N SER A 465 30.45 13.59 9.28
CA SER A 465 30.47 12.13 9.56
C SER A 465 29.65 11.30 8.57
N LEU A 466 30.29 10.97 7.44
CA LEU A 466 29.89 9.90 6.53
C LEU A 466 30.92 8.77 6.60
N TYR A 467 30.47 7.54 6.81
CA TYR A 467 31.30 6.34 6.70
C TYR A 467 30.99 5.60 5.39
N ILE A 468 32.04 5.30 4.63
CA ILE A 468 31.99 4.56 3.37
C ILE A 468 32.77 3.25 3.55
N GLN A 469 32.07 2.11 3.49
CA GLN A 469 32.67 0.81 3.76
C GLN A 469 33.72 0.39 2.72
N ASN A 470 33.46 0.67 1.44
CA ASN A 470 34.33 0.30 0.34
C ASN A 470 34.91 1.56 -0.30
N ASN A 471 34.63 1.80 -1.58
CA ASN A 471 35.30 2.82 -2.36
C ASN A 471 34.50 4.11 -2.44
N PHE A 472 35.21 5.23 -2.50
CA PHE A 472 34.68 6.55 -2.82
C PHE A 472 35.37 7.09 -4.07
N ALA A 473 34.60 7.42 -5.10
CA ALA A 473 35.11 8.02 -6.33
C ALA A 473 34.32 9.29 -6.68
N MET A 474 35.01 10.39 -6.97
CA MET A 474 34.41 11.65 -7.42
C MET A 474 35.42 12.42 -8.27
N ASP A 475 35.28 12.35 -9.60
CA ASP A 475 36.25 12.95 -10.52
C ASP A 475 36.00 14.45 -10.72
N THR A 476 34.74 14.85 -10.87
CA THR A 476 34.26 16.24 -11.00
C THR A 476 32.98 16.46 -10.18
N GLY A 477 32.52 17.72 -10.04
CA GLY A 477 31.31 18.06 -9.29
C GLY A 477 31.58 18.88 -8.01
N SER A 478 30.66 18.77 -7.03
CA SER A 478 30.74 19.53 -5.78
C SER A 478 30.49 18.68 -4.53
N LEU A 479 31.35 18.81 -3.52
CA LEU A 479 31.16 18.28 -2.17
C LEU A 479 30.84 19.44 -1.21
N GLN A 480 29.71 19.38 -0.54
CA GLN A 480 29.26 20.38 0.42
C GLN A 480 29.11 19.74 1.80
N ILE A 481 29.73 20.33 2.83
CA ILE A 481 29.66 19.80 4.20
C ILE A 481 29.31 20.95 5.13
N SER A 482 28.22 20.77 5.86
CA SER A 482 27.72 21.73 6.83
C SER A 482 28.02 21.32 8.27
N SER A 483 27.94 22.29 9.18
CA SER A 483 28.09 22.09 10.62
C SER A 483 29.44 21.52 11.05
N VAL A 484 30.51 21.86 10.33
CA VAL A 484 31.87 21.36 10.59
C VAL A 484 32.45 21.98 11.87
N GLN A 485 33.09 21.15 12.70
CA GLN A 485 33.81 21.57 13.90
C GLN A 485 35.32 21.56 13.66
N LEU A 486 36.02 22.57 14.22
CA LEU A 486 37.48 22.59 14.25
C LEU A 486 38.01 21.64 15.31
N ASN A 487 39.19 21.07 15.07
CA ASN A 487 39.92 20.19 15.98
C ASN A 487 39.14 18.94 16.40
N SER A 488 38.23 18.46 15.54
CA SER A 488 37.59 17.17 15.75
C SER A 488 38.56 16.02 15.48
N PHE A 489 38.50 14.97 16.29
CA PHE A 489 39.24 13.72 16.07
C PHE A 489 38.61 12.83 14.99
N SER A 490 37.40 13.16 14.54
CA SER A 490 36.69 12.39 13.51
C SER A 490 36.86 13.01 12.13
N ALA A 491 37.13 12.19 11.12
CA ALA A 491 37.05 12.61 9.73
C ALA A 491 35.63 13.02 9.34
N LEU A 492 35.50 14.00 8.45
CA LEU A 492 34.20 14.35 7.85
C LEU A 492 33.67 13.18 7.01
N ILE A 493 34.58 12.52 6.29
CA ILE A 493 34.31 11.30 5.51
C ILE A 493 35.37 10.24 5.86
N GLN A 494 34.94 9.11 6.39
CA GLN A 494 35.78 7.93 6.63
C GLN A 494 35.56 6.90 5.52
N ILE A 495 36.64 6.36 4.97
CA ILE A 495 36.62 5.45 3.82
C ILE A 495 37.50 4.25 4.15
N ASP A 496 36.89 3.08 4.26
CA ASP A 496 37.61 1.85 4.59
C ASP A 496 38.29 1.22 3.36
N GLY A 497 37.80 1.50 2.15
CA GLY A 497 38.46 1.13 0.88
C GLY A 497 39.27 2.26 0.26
N TYR A 498 39.30 2.30 -1.09
CA TYR A 498 40.06 3.30 -1.84
C TYR A 498 39.26 4.58 -2.08
N ALA A 499 39.97 5.70 -2.08
CA ALA A 499 39.44 7.01 -2.42
C ALA A 499 40.09 7.52 -3.71
N ASN A 500 39.27 7.84 -4.73
CA ASN A 500 39.67 8.51 -5.96
C ASN A 500 38.91 9.83 -6.08
N ILE A 501 39.55 10.94 -5.75
CA ILE A 501 38.93 12.26 -5.72
C ILE A 501 39.71 13.16 -6.67
N GLY A 502 39.07 13.53 -7.78
CA GLY A 502 39.61 14.48 -8.76
C GLY A 502 39.52 15.93 -8.28
N SER A 503 39.60 16.86 -9.23
CA SER A 503 39.51 18.29 -8.94
C SER A 503 38.05 18.73 -8.78
N ILE A 504 37.50 18.50 -7.59
CA ILE A 504 36.12 18.85 -7.22
C ILE A 504 36.03 20.23 -6.56
N SER A 505 34.85 20.84 -6.54
CA SER A 505 34.58 22.01 -5.68
C SER A 505 34.21 21.53 -4.28
N PHE A 506 34.84 22.07 -3.24
CA PHE A 506 34.58 21.69 -1.84
C PHE A 506 34.06 22.91 -1.07
N VAL A 507 32.87 22.82 -0.49
CA VAL A 507 32.24 23.90 0.29
C VAL A 507 32.10 23.47 1.74
N ILE A 508 32.72 24.22 2.66
CA ILE A 508 32.69 23.95 4.10
C ILE A 508 31.93 25.07 4.82
N SER A 509 30.93 24.68 5.61
CA SER A 509 30.25 25.57 6.56
C SER A 509 30.58 25.14 7.98
N LEU A 510 31.22 26.01 8.76
CA LEU A 510 31.51 25.75 10.16
C LEU A 510 30.23 25.83 11.02
N ASN A 511 30.13 24.99 12.05
CA ASN A 511 28.99 24.89 12.97
C ASN A 511 28.61 26.22 13.64
N ASN A 512 29.59 27.09 13.86
CA ASN A 512 29.38 28.43 14.40
C ASN A 512 30.01 29.45 13.45
N GLY A 513 29.18 30.22 12.73
CA GLY A 513 29.60 31.22 11.74
C GLY A 513 30.45 32.40 12.29
N GLN A 514 30.88 32.36 13.56
CA GLN A 514 31.76 33.35 14.19
C GLN A 514 33.11 32.79 14.64
N ILE A 515 33.41 31.51 14.42
CA ILE A 515 34.72 30.96 14.80
C ILE A 515 35.75 31.36 13.76
N LYS A 516 36.69 32.23 14.15
CA LYS A 516 37.92 32.46 13.38
C LYS A 516 38.92 31.34 13.70
N PRO A 517 39.38 30.56 12.70
CA PRO A 517 40.40 29.54 12.94
C PRO A 517 41.67 30.15 13.53
N ARG A 518 42.24 29.48 14.53
CA ARG A 518 43.54 29.80 15.13
C ARG A 518 44.66 29.09 14.37
N ASN A 519 45.89 29.53 14.62
CA ASN A 519 47.07 28.87 14.08
C ASN A 519 47.11 27.40 14.52
N HIS A 520 47.26 26.49 13.55
CA HIS A 520 47.23 25.03 13.71
C HIS A 520 45.88 24.41 14.10
N ASP A 521 44.76 25.15 14.00
CA ASP A 521 43.46 24.49 14.03
C ASP A 521 43.36 23.53 12.84
N THR A 522 42.64 22.42 13.01
CA THR A 522 42.54 21.36 11.99
C THR A 522 41.11 20.96 11.65
N ILE A 523 40.91 20.48 10.43
CA ILE A 523 39.73 19.71 10.00
C ILE A 523 40.24 18.46 9.29
N ILE A 524 39.83 17.28 9.77
CA ILE A 524 40.13 16.01 9.11
C ILE A 524 39.10 15.78 8.00
N LEU A 525 39.44 16.00 6.73
CA LEU A 525 38.50 15.84 5.61
C LEU A 525 38.19 14.38 5.34
N PHE A 526 39.25 13.60 5.14
CA PHE A 526 39.18 12.20 4.76
C PHE A 526 40.07 11.36 5.67
N SER A 527 39.61 10.17 6.02
CA SER A 527 40.41 9.12 6.66
C SER A 527 40.33 7.86 5.80
N THR A 528 41.48 7.35 5.33
CA THR A 528 41.56 6.08 4.59
C THR A 528 42.88 5.37 4.85
N ASN A 529 42.81 4.05 5.06
CA ASN A 529 43.98 3.20 5.25
C ASN A 529 44.62 2.76 3.91
N HIS A 530 43.95 3.05 2.78
CA HIS A 530 44.33 2.58 1.45
C HIS A 530 44.61 3.77 0.53
N THR A 531 45.64 4.54 0.85
CA THR A 531 46.05 5.65 0.00
C THR A 531 46.99 5.17 -1.11
N LEU A 532 46.49 5.03 -2.33
CA LEU A 532 47.37 5.00 -3.50
C LEU A 532 47.87 6.42 -3.76
N ASN A 533 49.17 6.59 -4.03
CA ASN A 533 49.73 7.89 -4.38
C ASN A 533 49.04 8.44 -5.64
N ASN A 534 48.71 9.74 -5.64
CA ASN A 534 48.06 10.49 -6.73
C ASN A 534 46.55 10.28 -6.97
N LEU A 535 45.80 9.63 -6.07
CA LEU A 535 44.34 9.46 -6.24
C LEU A 535 43.47 10.55 -5.59
N ILE A 536 44.01 11.40 -4.72
CA ILE A 536 43.26 12.55 -4.16
C ILE A 536 43.93 13.84 -4.60
N ASN A 537 43.33 14.50 -5.59
CA ASN A 537 43.85 15.71 -6.24
C ASN A 537 43.00 16.93 -5.83
N ILE A 538 43.12 17.33 -4.56
CA ILE A 538 42.44 18.51 -4.02
C ILE A 538 43.49 19.60 -3.79
N ASN A 539 43.29 20.77 -4.40
CA ASN A 539 44.12 21.96 -4.18
C ASN A 539 43.39 22.98 -3.31
N GLU A 540 44.12 23.96 -2.76
CA GLU A 540 43.55 25.02 -1.92
C GLU A 540 42.46 25.83 -2.64
N THR A 541 42.61 26.04 -3.95
CA THR A 541 41.63 26.76 -4.79
C THR A 541 40.30 26.02 -4.94
N ASN A 542 40.28 24.71 -4.68
CA ASN A 542 39.07 23.91 -4.71
C ASN A 542 38.19 24.12 -3.48
N ILE A 543 38.75 24.62 -2.37
CA ILE A 543 38.05 24.69 -1.08
C ILE A 543 37.56 26.11 -0.82
N LYS A 544 36.25 26.22 -0.55
CA LYS A 544 35.57 27.46 -0.19
C LYS A 544 34.91 27.30 1.16
N PHE A 545 35.01 28.34 1.99
CA PHE A 545 34.26 28.41 3.24
C PHE A 545 33.05 29.30 3.04
N SER A 546 31.85 28.83 3.38
CA SER A 546 30.63 29.62 3.22
C SER A 546 30.56 30.79 4.22
N ASN A 547 31.13 30.59 5.41
CA ASN A 547 30.98 31.52 6.55
C ASN A 547 32.31 32.17 6.96
N LEU A 548 33.39 31.99 6.18
CA LEU A 548 34.69 32.59 6.45
C LEU A 548 35.24 33.26 5.20
N GLN A 549 35.88 34.41 5.39
CA GLN A 549 36.61 35.12 4.34
C GLN A 549 38.10 35.16 4.69
N ASP A 550 38.95 35.17 3.66
CA ASP A 550 40.41 35.38 3.75
C ASP A 550 41.17 34.43 4.69
N VAL A 551 40.74 33.18 4.79
CA VAL A 551 41.39 32.16 5.62
C VAL A 551 42.54 31.50 4.86
N LYS A 552 43.70 31.40 5.50
CA LYS A 552 44.85 30.63 4.99
C LYS A 552 44.90 29.25 5.62
N PHE A 553 45.07 28.23 4.79
CA PHE A 553 45.20 26.84 5.22
C PHE A 553 46.08 26.08 4.23
N ASN A 554 46.69 24.99 4.69
CA ASN A 554 47.35 24.02 3.81
C ASN A 554 46.62 22.67 3.92
N ILE A 555 46.68 21.87 2.85
CA ILE A 555 46.22 20.48 2.85
C ILE A 555 47.43 19.59 3.17
N ILE A 556 47.37 18.85 4.28
CA ILE A 556 48.44 17.98 4.74
C ILE A 556 47.94 16.55 4.86
N LYS A 557 48.68 15.60 4.29
CA LYS A 557 48.48 14.18 4.51
C LYS A 557 49.35 13.71 5.67
N ASP A 558 48.75 13.14 6.71
CA ASP A 558 49.50 12.60 7.85
C ASP A 558 49.98 11.16 7.61
N SER A 559 50.82 10.66 8.54
CA SER A 559 51.36 9.30 8.49
C SER A 559 50.31 8.21 8.72
N THR A 560 49.13 8.56 9.21
CA THR A 560 48.01 7.63 9.42
C THR A 560 47.07 7.56 8.22
N GLY A 561 47.37 8.30 7.14
CA GLY A 561 46.58 8.30 5.92
C GLY A 561 45.44 9.33 5.91
N ASN A 562 45.31 10.16 6.94
CA ASN A 562 44.29 11.21 6.95
C ASN A 562 44.72 12.41 6.10
N ILE A 563 43.73 13.09 5.55
CA ILE A 563 43.89 14.35 4.84
C ILE A 563 43.30 15.47 5.69
N ASN A 564 44.19 16.36 6.12
CA ASN A 564 43.91 17.41 7.09
C ASN A 564 43.97 18.77 6.40
N LEU A 565 42.99 19.63 6.70
CA LEU A 565 43.15 21.08 6.53
C LEU A 565 43.77 21.63 7.80
N VAL A 566 44.92 22.29 7.67
CA VAL A 566 45.60 22.94 8.80
C VAL A 566 45.59 24.44 8.56
N PHE A 567 44.97 25.18 9.49
CA PHE A 567 44.84 26.63 9.41
C PHE A 567 46.11 27.33 9.89
N TYR A 568 46.46 28.46 9.28
CA TYR A 568 47.59 29.28 9.71
C TYR A 568 47.18 30.72 9.90
N GLU A 569 47.78 31.37 10.90
CA GLU A 569 47.66 32.82 11.02
C GLU A 569 48.29 33.48 9.80
N SER A 570 47.57 34.42 9.18
CA SER A 570 48.18 35.25 8.16
C SER A 570 49.29 36.06 8.82
N SER A 571 50.53 35.72 8.52
CA SER A 571 51.68 36.56 8.83
C SER A 571 51.66 37.79 7.90
N SER A 572 50.57 38.56 7.92
CA SER A 572 50.68 39.94 7.51
C SER A 572 51.52 40.60 8.60
N PHE A 573 52.77 40.89 8.27
CA PHE A 573 53.53 41.90 9.00
C PHE A 573 52.61 43.11 9.06
N SER A 574 52.02 43.38 10.22
CA SER A 574 50.98 44.38 10.28
C SER A 574 51.61 45.69 9.81
N THR A 575 51.04 46.27 8.76
CA THR A 575 51.60 47.46 8.10
C THR A 575 51.78 48.58 9.12
N TRP A 576 51.01 48.57 10.23
CA TRP A 576 51.18 49.45 11.38
C TRP A 576 52.54 49.31 12.09
N LYS A 577 53.12 48.10 12.22
CA LYS A 577 54.46 47.93 12.82
C LYS A 577 55.54 48.55 11.93
N ILE A 578 55.42 48.45 10.61
CA ILE A 578 56.32 49.11 9.66
C ILE A 578 56.12 50.64 9.71
N ILE A 579 54.88 51.11 9.74
CA ILE A 579 54.55 52.55 9.87
C ILE A 579 55.10 53.13 11.18
N VAL A 580 55.00 52.41 12.30
CA VAL A 580 55.55 52.84 13.60
C VAL A 580 57.07 52.85 13.57
N ILE A 581 57.74 51.83 12.99
CA ILE A 581 59.21 51.82 12.85
C ILE A 581 59.68 52.98 11.95
N VAL A 582 58.96 53.27 10.85
CA VAL A 582 59.27 54.40 9.96
C VAL A 582 59.02 55.74 10.66
N LEU A 583 57.92 55.90 11.39
CA LEU A 583 57.64 57.13 12.14
C LEU A 583 58.64 57.38 13.26
N VAL A 584 59.01 56.34 14.02
CA VAL A 584 60.03 56.43 15.07
C VAL A 584 61.41 56.69 14.44
N GLY A 585 61.74 56.03 13.32
CA GLY A 585 62.97 56.28 12.58
C GLY A 585 63.07 57.72 12.06
N CYS A 586 61.99 58.25 11.48
CA CYS A 586 61.92 59.66 11.04
C CYS A 586 62.02 60.64 12.22
N ALA A 587 61.38 60.36 13.35
CA ALA A 587 61.45 61.21 14.55
C ALA A 587 62.88 61.27 15.12
N VAL A 588 63.60 60.14 15.16
CA VAL A 588 65.00 60.07 15.61
C VAL A 588 65.93 60.82 14.65
N ILE A 589 65.71 60.73 13.33
CA ILE A 589 66.48 61.49 12.33
C ILE A 589 66.23 62.99 12.46
N ILE A 590 64.98 63.42 12.66
CA ILE A 590 64.66 64.84 12.89
C ILE A 590 65.30 65.36 14.18
N LEU A 591 65.23 64.61 15.29
CA LEU A 591 65.86 64.98 16.56
C LEU A 591 67.39 65.06 16.48
N SER A 592 68.02 64.18 15.71
CA SER A 592 69.48 64.21 15.49
C SER A 592 69.90 65.36 14.57
N ILE A 593 69.11 65.72 13.56
CA ILE A 593 69.33 66.94 12.75
C ILE A 593 69.17 68.21 13.59
N ILE A 594 68.13 68.30 14.44
CA ILE A 594 67.93 69.44 15.35
C ILE A 594 69.10 69.54 16.35
N SER A 595 69.56 68.43 16.90
CA SER A 595 70.74 68.40 17.80
C SER A 595 72.01 68.84 17.07
N ALA A 596 72.24 68.38 15.84
CA ALA A 596 73.39 68.79 15.04
C ALA A 596 73.37 70.29 14.71
N ILE A 597 72.20 70.84 14.34
CA ILE A 597 72.02 72.28 14.10
C ILE A 597 72.26 73.08 15.39
N TYR A 598 71.78 72.61 16.54
CA TYR A 598 72.03 73.25 17.84
C TYR A 598 73.53 73.30 18.19
N PHE A 599 74.26 72.19 18.00
CA PHE A 599 75.70 72.14 18.26
C PHE A 599 76.53 73.00 17.27
N ILE A 600 76.13 73.06 15.99
CA ILE A 600 76.79 73.93 14.99
C ILE A 600 76.54 75.41 15.31
N LYS A 601 75.34 75.78 15.80
CA LYS A 601 75.01 77.15 16.20
C LYS A 601 75.74 77.57 17.48
N LYS A 602 75.98 76.64 18.42
CA LYS A 602 76.77 76.89 19.65
C LYS A 602 78.25 77.12 19.36
N ARG A 603 78.80 76.48 18.32
CA ARG A 603 80.24 76.58 17.96
C ARG A 603 80.64 77.86 17.23
N LYS A 604 79.68 78.69 16.79
CA LYS A 604 79.94 79.99 16.12
C LYS A 604 79.94 81.22 17.06
N ASN A 605 79.60 81.05 18.35
CA ASN A 605 79.48 82.15 19.31
C ASN A 605 80.49 82.13 20.47
N SER A 606 81.58 81.35 20.40
CA SER A 606 82.67 81.50 21.35
C SER A 606 84.03 81.24 20.70
N SER A 607 84.60 82.28 20.11
CA SER A 607 86.04 82.41 19.95
C SER A 607 86.54 83.44 20.96
N ILE A 608 87.64 83.12 21.65
CA ILE A 608 88.78 83.98 22.06
C ILE A 608 89.31 83.57 23.44
N GLY A 609 90.64 83.39 23.53
CA GLY A 609 91.42 83.32 24.79
C GLY A 609 92.14 81.98 24.98
N GLU A 610 93.20 81.63 24.24
CA GLU A 610 94.61 82.03 24.42
C GLU A 610 95.34 81.45 25.66
N GLU A 611 96.47 80.80 25.34
CA GLU A 611 97.70 80.54 26.12
C GLU A 611 97.76 79.45 27.21
N GLY A 612 98.92 78.75 27.19
CA GLY A 612 99.55 78.31 28.43
C GLY A 612 99.95 76.84 28.54
N ILE A 613 101.02 76.46 27.85
CA ILE A 613 101.81 75.24 28.06
C ILE A 613 102.26 75.15 29.54
N GLN A 614 102.17 73.97 30.19
CA GLN A 614 103.29 73.39 30.94
C GLN A 614 103.10 71.89 31.28
N PHE A 615 104.21 71.18 31.14
CA PHE A 615 104.50 69.79 31.48
C PHE A 615 104.30 69.50 32.98
N ASN A 616 103.78 68.31 33.32
CA ASN A 616 104.57 67.38 34.14
C ASN A 616 104.03 65.93 34.12
N THR A 617 104.97 65.03 33.93
CA THR A 617 104.94 63.57 33.99
C THR A 617 104.79 63.05 35.43
N LYS A 618 104.01 61.97 35.62
CA LYS A 618 104.49 60.74 36.30
C LYS A 618 103.46 59.60 36.24
N ASP A 619 103.82 58.62 35.42
CA ASP A 619 103.77 57.16 35.60
C ASP A 619 102.90 56.53 36.68
N LYS A 620 102.07 55.57 36.25
CA LYS A 620 102.25 54.18 36.72
C LYS A 620 101.89 53.16 35.62
N TYR A 621 102.89 52.36 35.31
CA TYR A 621 102.98 51.31 34.30
C TYR A 621 102.42 49.96 34.82
N ASN A 622 101.79 49.20 33.91
CA ASN A 622 102.02 47.77 33.55
C ASN A 622 100.70 47.15 33.03
N ARG A 623 100.51 47.01 31.71
CA ARG A 623 100.95 45.92 30.80
C ARG A 623 100.45 44.53 31.22
N TYR A 624 99.61 43.91 30.38
CA TYR A 624 100.03 42.88 29.41
C TYR A 624 99.00 42.71 28.27
N ASN A 625 99.53 42.52 27.06
CA ASN A 625 98.88 42.26 25.77
C ASN A 625 98.82 40.76 25.49
N THR A 626 97.85 40.34 24.65
CA THR A 626 97.98 39.35 23.54
C THR A 626 96.69 39.44 22.68
N PHE A 627 96.68 40.02 21.46
CA PHE A 627 96.87 39.41 20.12
C PHE A 627 96.10 38.09 19.89
N GLY A 628 95.12 38.04 18.97
CA GLY A 628 95.25 37.63 17.54
C GLY A 628 94.55 36.25 17.39
N ASP A 629 93.88 35.79 16.32
CA ASP A 629 93.74 36.13 14.91
C ASP A 629 92.42 35.52 14.39
N GLN A 630 91.70 36.22 13.49
CA GLN A 630 91.35 35.81 12.11
C GLN A 630 90.34 36.78 11.49
#